data_AF-A0A067SSN5-F1
#
_entry.id   AF-A0A067SSN5-F1
#
_cell.length_a   1.000
_cell.length_b   1.000
_cell.length_c   1.000
_cell.angle_alpha   90.00
_cell.angle_beta   90.00
_cell.angle_gamma   90.00
#
_symmetry.space_group_name_H-M   'P 1'
#
loop_
_entity.id
_entity.type
_entity.pdbx_description
1 polymer ?
#
loop_
_entity_poly.entity_id
_entity_poly.type
_entity_poly.pdbx_seq_one_letter_code
_entity_poly.pdbx_strand_id
1 'polypeptide(L)'
;MNDVFADLLDNYLIIYLDDILIYSNSLSEHKKHVREVLRRLRKFGLYGRLDKCEFHTQQVEYLGYIMSPEGLTMSGDKVKTI
;
A
#
# COMPACT_ATOMS: atom_id res chain seq x y z
N MET A 1 15.05 0.69 -3.20
CA MET A 1 13.81 0.25 -2.49
C MET A 1 13.52 -1.22 -2.77
N ASN A 2 13.57 -1.65 -4.04
CA ASN A 2 13.28 -3.04 -4.40
C ASN A 2 14.17 -4.09 -3.71
N ASP A 3 15.49 -3.88 -3.57
CA ASP A 3 16.35 -4.86 -2.87
C ASP A 3 16.05 -4.99 -1.37
N VAL A 4 15.45 -3.97 -0.74
CA VAL A 4 15.10 -3.95 0.69
C VAL A 4 13.81 -4.73 0.98
N PHE A 5 12.93 -4.77 -0.02
CA PHE A 5 11.61 -5.36 0.06
C PHE A 5 11.44 -6.54 -0.91
N ALA A 6 12.52 -7.01 -1.54
CA ALA A 6 12.47 -8.02 -2.60
C ALA A 6 11.75 -9.30 -2.19
N ASP A 7 11.86 -9.70 -0.93
CA ASP A 7 11.18 -10.86 -0.35
C ASP A 7 9.71 -10.61 0.03
N LEU A 8 9.29 -9.34 0.11
CA LEU A 8 7.91 -8.93 0.41
C LEU A 8 7.13 -8.52 -0.85
N LEU A 9 7.86 -8.04 -1.87
CA LEU A 9 7.32 -7.64 -3.15
C LEU A 9 6.58 -8.81 -3.81
N ASP A 10 5.46 -8.51 -4.43
CA ASP A 10 4.53 -9.44 -5.11
C ASP A 10 3.84 -10.49 -4.20
N ASN A 11 4.24 -10.61 -2.93
CA ASN A 11 3.55 -11.45 -1.94
C ASN A 11 2.41 -10.69 -1.26
N TYR A 12 2.72 -9.57 -0.62
CA TYR A 12 1.75 -8.75 0.13
C TYR A 12 2.09 -7.25 0.10
N LEU A 13 3.06 -6.86 -0.71
CA LEU A 13 3.58 -5.50 -0.83
C LEU A 13 3.75 -5.14 -2.30
N ILE A 14 3.22 -3.99 -2.70
CA ILE A 14 3.51 -3.35 -3.98
C ILE A 14 4.13 -1.99 -3.68
N ILE A 15 5.19 -1.63 -4.40
CA ILE A 15 5.87 -0.35 -4.27
C ILE A 15 5.88 0.33 -5.63
N TYR A 16 5.45 1.59 -5.68
CA TYR A 16 5.57 2.44 -6.85
C TYR A 16 6.14 3.80 -6.44
N LEU A 17 7.40 4.04 -6.81
CA LEU A 17 8.15 5.22 -6.38
C LEU A 17 8.12 5.39 -4.85
N ASP A 18 7.34 6.36 -4.36
CA ASP A 18 7.19 6.69 -2.94
C ASP A 18 5.93 6.06 -2.31
N ASP A 19 5.04 5.51 -3.12
CA ASP A 19 3.78 4.92 -2.66
C ASP A 19 3.98 3.43 -2.37
N ILE A 20 3.46 2.99 -1.22
CA ILE A 20 3.56 1.61 -0.74
C ILE A 20 2.16 1.09 -0.45
N LEU A 21 1.77 0.04 -1.14
CA LEU A 21 0.50 -0.65 -0.95
C LEU A 21 0.73 -2.00 -0.27
N ILE A 22 -0.01 -2.24 0.82
CA ILE A 22 0.04 -3.49 1.59
C ILE A 22 -1.33 -4.14 1.51
N TYR A 23 -1.40 -5.39 1.04
CA TYR A 23 -2.66 -6.14 0.92
C TYR A 23 -2.54 -7.51 1.58
N SER A 24 -3.65 -8.05 2.09
CA SER A 24 -3.66 -9.35 2.78
C SER A 24 -5.08 -9.93 2.82
N ASN A 25 -5.20 -11.25 2.93
CA ASN A 25 -6.49 -11.94 2.94
C ASN A 25 -7.23 -11.84 4.29
N SER A 26 -6.52 -11.55 5.38
CA SER A 26 -7.11 -11.43 6.72
C SER A 26 -6.54 -10.22 7.48
N LEU A 27 -7.35 -9.65 8.36
CA LEU A 27 -6.92 -8.52 9.21
C LEU A 27 -5.76 -8.89 10.14
N SER A 28 -5.70 -10.13 10.61
CA SER A 28 -4.63 -10.61 11.49
C SER A 28 -3.29 -10.68 10.77
N GLU A 29 -3.27 -11.22 9.54
CA GLU A 29 -2.09 -11.22 8.68
C GLU A 29 -1.72 -9.80 8.25
N HIS A 30 -2.70 -8.99 7.87
CA HIS A 30 -2.49 -7.60 7.49
C HIS A 30 -1.74 -6.81 8.58
N LYS A 31 -2.15 -6.95 9.85
CA LYS A 31 -1.45 -6.34 10.99
C LYS A 31 -0.01 -6.82 11.13
N LYS A 32 0.29 -8.08 10.80
CA LYS A 32 1.68 -8.60 10.81
C LYS A 32 2.49 -7.99 9.67
N HIS A 33 1.95 -7.97 8.46
CA HIS A 33 2.59 -7.38 7.28
C HIS A 33 2.88 -5.88 7.45
N VAL A 34 1.89 -5.11 7.92
CA VAL A 34 2.06 -3.67 8.19
C VAL A 34 3.19 -3.43 9.20
N ARG A 35 3.24 -4.19 10.30
CA ARG A 35 4.33 -4.06 11.29
C ARG A 35 5.70 -4.36 10.68
N GLU A 36 5.80 -5.41 9.85
CA GLU A 36 7.07 -5.78 9.22
C GLU A 36 7.55 -4.71 8.24
N VAL A 37 6.65 -4.17 7.42
CA VAL A 37 6.97 -3.08 6.48
C VAL A 37 7.42 -1.83 7.23
N LEU A 38 6.68 -1.40 8.26
CA LEU A 38 7.05 -0.25 9.08
C LEU A 38 8.40 -0.44 9.80
N ARG A 39 8.68 -1.66 10.27
CA ARG A 39 9.98 -2.01 10.88
C ARG A 39 11.12 -1.85 9.89
N ARG A 40 10.94 -2.29 8.65
CA ARG A 40 11.95 -2.13 7.59
C ARG A 40 12.11 -0.68 7.17
N LEU A 41 11.03 0.06 6.96
CA LEU A 41 11.09 1.50 6.67
C LEU A 41 11.95 2.22 7.70
N ARG A 42 11.69 1.98 8.99
CA ARG A 42 12.50 2.52 10.09
C ARG A 42 13.97 2.12 10.02
N LYS A 43 14.28 0.85 9.71
CA LYS A 43 15.66 0.34 9.59
C LYS A 43 16.45 1.06 8.50
N PHE A 44 15.80 1.45 7.41
CA PHE A 44 16.43 2.15 6.28
C PHE A 44 16.28 3.68 6.35
N GLY A 45 15.75 4.22 7.46
CA GLY A 45 15.57 5.67 7.64
C GLY A 45 14.49 6.29 6.73
N LEU A 46 13.58 5.47 6.20
CA LEU A 46 12.45 5.90 5.39
C LEU A 46 11.23 6.09 6.28
N TYR A 47 10.53 7.20 6.11
CA TYR A 47 9.35 7.53 6.91
C TYR A 47 8.22 8.01 6.00
N GLY A 48 7.05 7.39 6.16
CA GLY A 48 5.83 7.85 5.50
C GLY A 48 5.27 9.10 6.18
N ARG A 49 4.59 9.93 5.39
CA ARG A 49 3.79 11.04 5.89
C ARG A 49 2.48 10.50 6.45
N LEU A 50 2.31 10.57 7.77
CA LEU A 50 1.13 10.01 8.45
C LEU A 50 -0.18 10.61 7.92
N ASP A 51 -0.19 11.89 7.53
CA ASP A 51 -1.32 12.60 6.93
C ASP A 51 -1.76 12.02 5.56
N LYS A 52 -0.90 11.26 4.90
CA LYS A 52 -1.17 10.61 3.60
C LYS A 52 -1.26 9.09 3.71
N CYS A 53 -1.08 8.53 4.89
CA CYS A 53 -1.14 7.09 5.09
C CYS A 53 -2.55 6.68 5.52
N GLU A 54 -3.16 5.79 4.74
CA GLU A 54 -4.39 5.10 5.11
C GLU A 54 -4.05 3.70 5.62
N PHE A 55 -4.64 3.29 6.74
CA PHE A 55 -4.39 2.00 7.38
C PHE A 55 -5.67 1.23 7.63
N HIS A 56 -5.63 -0.10 7.41
CA HIS A 56 -6.74 -1.02 7.71
C HIS A 56 -8.07 -0.68 7.02
N THR A 57 -8.02 -0.04 5.85
CA THR A 57 -9.20 0.21 5.03
C THR A 57 -9.47 -0.98 4.11
N GLN A 58 -10.75 -1.22 3.80
CA GLN A 58 -11.15 -2.20 2.80
C GLN A 58 -10.97 -1.66 1.38
N GLN A 59 -10.99 -0.34 1.23
CA GLN A 59 -10.86 0.36 -0.04
C GLN A 59 -9.83 1.47 0.07
N VAL A 60 -8.88 1.52 -0.85
CA VAL A 60 -7.82 2.55 -0.87
C VAL A 60 -7.59 3.03 -2.29
N GLU A 61 -7.35 4.33 -2.44
CA GLU A 61 -6.88 4.90 -3.70
C GLU A 61 -5.36 4.76 -3.81
N TYR A 62 -4.90 4.15 -4.89
CA TYR A 62 -3.49 3.93 -5.19
C TYR A 62 -3.23 4.25 -6.66
N LEU A 63 -2.40 5.26 -6.92
CA LEU A 63 -2.04 5.73 -8.29
C LEU A 63 -3.24 6.15 -9.17
N GLY A 64 -4.32 6.61 -8.54
CA GLY A 64 -5.58 6.95 -9.23
C GLY A 64 -6.44 5.73 -9.57
N TYR A 65 -6.16 4.58 -8.95
CA TYR A 65 -7.02 3.40 -8.97
C TYR A 65 -7.58 3.15 -7.59
N ILE A 66 -8.85 2.80 -7.54
CA ILE A 66 -9.53 2.35 -6.34
C ILE A 66 -9.32 0.83 -6.24
N MET A 67 -8.57 0.41 -5.23
CA MET A 67 -8.42 -0.98 -4.84
C MET A 67 -9.53 -1.34 -3.86
N SER A 68 -10.32 -2.36 -4.17
CA SER A 68 -11.44 -2.84 -3.33
C SER A 68 -11.46 -4.37 -3.31
N PRO A 69 -12.17 -5.02 -2.36
CA PRO A 69 -12.31 -6.47 -2.35
C PRO A 69 -12.98 -7.01 -3.63
N GLU A 70 -13.81 -6.20 -4.29
CA GLU A 70 -14.50 -6.53 -5.53
C GLU A 70 -13.59 -6.41 -6.77
N GLY A 71 -12.41 -5.81 -6.62
CA GLY A 71 -11.43 -5.65 -7.68
C GLY A 71 -10.88 -4.23 -7.80
N LEU A 72 -10.30 -3.95 -8.96
CA LEU A 72 -9.58 -2.72 -9.26
C LEU A 72 -10.46 -1.83 -10.16
N THR A 73 -10.89 -0.69 -9.62
CA THR A 73 -11.73 0.29 -10.33
C THR A 73 -10.91 1.56 -10.59
N MET A 74 -11.15 2.30 -11.68
CA MET A 74 -10.51 3.61 -11.83
C MET A 74 -11.11 4.63 -10.85
N SER A 75 -10.28 5.47 -10.24
CA SER A 75 -10.76 6.60 -9.44
C SER A 75 -11.54 7.57 -10.32
N GLY A 76 -12.72 7.99 -9.87
CA GLY A 76 -13.62 8.88 -10.61
C GLY A 76 -13.00 10.24 -10.93
N ASP A 77 -11.93 10.64 -10.24
CA ASP A 77 -11.24 11.90 -10.47
C ASP A 77 -10.48 11.95 -11.81
N LYS A 78 -10.06 10.80 -12.37
CA LYS A 78 -9.54 10.76 -13.75
C LYS A 78 -10.63 10.82 -14.82
N VAL A 79 -11.88 10.56 -14.44
CA VAL A 79 -13.05 10.58 -15.36
C VAL A 79 -13.69 11.98 -15.41
N LYS A 80 -13.32 12.89 -14.51
CA LYS A 80 -13.68 14.31 -14.57
C LYS A 80 -12.55 15.15 -15.17
N THR A 81 -12.25 14.91 -16.44
CA THR A 81 -11.70 15.97 -17.30
C THR A 81 -12.74 16.23 -18.38
N ILE A 82 -13.55 17.26 -18.17
CA ILE A 82 -14.40 17.89 -19.17
C ILE A 82 -14.04 19.37 -19.17
#